data_AF-A0A2R6XXQ3-F1
#
_entry.id   AF-A0A2R6XXQ3-F1
#
_cell.length_a   1.000
_cell.length_b   1.000
_cell.length_c   1.000
_cell.angle_alpha   90.00
_cell.angle_beta   90.00
_cell.angle_gamma   90.00
#
_symmetry.space_group_name_H-M   'P 1'
#
loop_
_entity.id
_entity.type
_entity.pdbx_description
1 polymer ?
#
loop_
_entity_poly.entity_id
_entity_poly.type
_entity_poly.pdbx_seq_one_letter_code
_entity_poly.pdbx_strand_id
1 'polypeptide(L)' 'MPVFSDSAVHLIHGASQGIPRIINQICTQAIYDAALNGHEVIEDKHIHQVLIDQQLQRGAV' A
#
# COMPACT_ATOMS: atom_id res chain seq x y z
N MET A 1 11.91 4.96 9.32
CA MET A 1 11.27 4.11 8.30
C MET A 1 9.83 3.93 8.75
N PRO A 2 8.84 4.23 7.91
CA PRO A 2 7.43 4.17 8.32
C PRO A 2 7.02 2.76 8.75
N VAL A 3 6.10 2.67 9.70
CA VAL A 3 5.52 1.41 10.17
C VAL A 3 4.05 1.30 9.76
N PHE A 4 3.59 0.09 9.47
CA PHE A 4 2.18 -0.13 9.14
C PHE A 4 1.34 -0.20 10.42
N SER A 5 0.16 0.40 10.40
CA SER A 5 -0.85 0.11 11.41
C SER A 5 -1.41 -1.31 11.22
N ASP A 6 -1.95 -1.90 12.29
CA ASP A 6 -2.60 -3.22 12.21
C ASP A 6 -3.75 -3.23 11.19
N SER A 7 -4.52 -2.13 11.13
CA SER A 7 -5.61 -1.96 10.16
C SER A 7 -5.09 -1.97 8.71
N ALA A 8 -3.95 -1.33 8.43
CA ALA A 8 -3.33 -1.32 7.12
C ALA A 8 -2.85 -2.73 6.73
N VAL A 9 -2.32 -3.51 7.68
CA VAL A 9 -1.91 -4.91 7.43
C VAL A 9 -3.12 -5.77 7.05
N HIS A 10 -4.25 -5.63 7.74
CA HIS A 10 -5.49 -6.34 7.37
C HIS A 10 -5.99 -5.95 5.98
N LEU A 11 -5.94 -4.68 5.63
CA LEU A 11 -6.34 -4.18 4.32
C LEU A 11 -5.42 -4.71 3.20
N ILE A 12 -4.10 -4.73 3.43
CA ILE A 12 -3.12 -5.30 2.48
C ILE A 12 -3.39 -6.79 2.28
N HIS A 13 -3.64 -7.54 3.35
CA HIS A 13 -3.96 -8.97 3.24
C HIS A 13 -5.23 -9.20 2.43
N GLY A 14 -6.29 -8.42 2.70
CA GLY A 14 -7.55 -8.48 1.94
C GLY A 14 -7.38 -8.13 0.46
N ALA A 15 -6.66 -7.06 0.15
CA ALA A 15 -6.44 -6.62 -1.23
C ALA A 15 -5.54 -7.57 -2.03
N SER A 16 -4.55 -8.19 -1.37
CA SER A 16 -3.60 -9.10 -2.00
C SER A 16 -4.08 -10.55 -2.12
N GLN A 17 -5.12 -10.93 -1.37
CA GLN A 17 -5.57 -12.32 -1.22
C GLN A 17 -4.44 -13.26 -0.76
N GLY A 18 -3.48 -12.72 0.00
CA GLY A 18 -2.32 -13.47 0.49
C GLY A 18 -1.22 -13.73 -0.55
N ILE A 19 -1.33 -13.20 -1.77
CA ILE A 19 -0.31 -13.41 -2.83
C ILE A 19 0.95 -12.59 -2.50
N PRO A 20 2.12 -13.22 -2.23
CA PRO A 20 3.31 -12.51 -1.76
C PRO A 20 3.80 -11.41 -2.70
N ARG A 21 3.67 -11.63 -4.02
CA ARG A 21 4.07 -10.63 -5.02
C ARG A 21 3.21 -9.35 -4.95
N ILE A 22 1.92 -9.51 -4.72
CA ILE A 22 0.98 -8.37 -4.60
C ILE A 22 1.20 -7.65 -3.27
N ILE A 23 1.40 -8.40 -2.17
CA ILE A 23 1.77 -7.83 -0.87
C ILE A 23 3.00 -6.92 -1.03
N ASN A 24 4.08 -7.45 -1.63
CA ASN A 24 5.31 -6.70 -1.80
C ASN A 24 5.09 -5.44 -2.66
N GLN A 25 4.30 -5.52 -3.74
CA GLN A 25 4.00 -4.35 -4.57
C GLN A 25 3.29 -3.24 -3.78
N ILE A 26 2.25 -3.60 -3.01
CA ILE A 26 1.50 -2.64 -2.18
C ILE A 26 2.42 -2.05 -1.10
N CYS A 27 3.14 -2.91 -0.36
CA CYS A 27 4.01 -2.48 0.72
C CYS A 27 5.13 -1.56 0.23
N THR A 28 5.80 -1.92 -0.88
CA THR A 28 6.88 -1.10 -1.42
C THR A 28 6.39 0.29 -1.82
N GLN A 29 5.26 0.39 -2.53
CA GLN A 29 4.69 1.69 -2.91
C GLN A 29 4.29 2.51 -1.68
N ALA A 30 3.61 1.89 -0.70
CA ALA A 30 3.20 2.57 0.52
C ALA A 30 4.40 3.08 1.36
N ILE A 31 5.48 2.29 1.47
CA ILE A 31 6.69 2.68 2.18
C ILE A 31 7.37 3.86 1.50
N TYR A 32 7.49 3.84 0.16
CA TYR A 32 8.08 4.95 -0.57
C TYR A 32 7.26 6.23 -0.45
N ASP A 33 5.95 6.14 -0.63
CA ASP A 33 5.05 7.29 -0.52
C ASP A 33 5.11 7.90 0.89
N ALA A 34 4.98 7.08 1.94
CA ALA A 34 5.06 7.55 3.32
C ALA A 34 6.45 8.14 3.65
N ALA A 35 7.54 7.54 3.18
CA ALA A 35 8.88 8.06 3.41
C ALA A 35 9.13 9.40 2.73
N LEU A 36 8.61 9.60 1.50
CA LEU A 36 8.74 10.86 0.76
C LEU A 36 7.92 11.98 1.38
N ASN A 37 6.74 11.66 1.93
CA ASN A 37 5.84 12.63 2.55
C ASN A 37 6.10 12.84 4.06
N GLY A 38 7.10 12.18 4.63
CA GLY A 38 7.46 12.33 6.05
C GLY A 38 6.45 11.70 7.02
N HIS A 39 5.67 10.71 6.57
CA HIS A 39 4.75 9.97 7.42
C HIS A 39 5.48 8.89 8.20
N GLU A 40 5.28 8.84 9.52
CA GLU A 40 5.85 7.79 10.38
C GLU A 40 4.99 6.52 10.42
N VAL A 41 3.68 6.66 10.16
CA VAL A 41 2.71 5.56 10.21
C VAL A 41 1.94 5.46 8.89
N ILE A 42 1.90 4.26 8.31
CA ILE A 42 1.11 3.91 7.14
C ILE A 42 -0.24 3.40 7.62
N GLU A 43 -1.21 4.30 7.62
CA GLU A 43 -2.63 4.03 7.85
C GLU A 43 -3.37 3.60 6.57
N ASP A 44 -4.62 3.13 6.72
CA ASP A 44 -5.50 2.64 5.66
C ASP A 44 -5.64 3.61 4.48
N LYS A 45 -5.69 4.92 4.74
CA LYS A 45 -5.79 5.95 3.69
C LYS A 45 -4.66 5.88 2.68
N HIS A 46 -3.44 5.58 3.12
CA HIS A 46 -2.27 5.46 2.24
C HIS A 46 -2.37 4.19 1.39
N ILE A 47 -2.85 3.09 1.97
CA ILE A 47 -3.06 1.84 1.24
C ILE A 47 -4.17 2.01 0.19
N HIS A 48 -5.27 2.68 0.53
CA HIS A 48 -6.32 3.00 -0.43
C HIS A 48 -5.79 3.81 -1.62
N GLN A 49 -4.95 4.81 -1.37
CA GLN A 49 -4.32 5.59 -2.44
C GLN A 49 -3.47 4.70 -3.36
N VAL A 50 -2.61 3.86 -2.77
CA VAL A 50 -1.78 2.89 -3.52
C VAL A 50 -2.63 1.95 -4.38
N LEU A 51 -3.76 1.46 -3.86
CA LEU A 51 -4.66 0.59 -4.62
C LEU A 51 -5.34 1.31 -5.78
N ILE A 52 -5.74 2.57 -5.60
CA ILE A 52 -6.30 3.42 -6.66
C ILE A 52 -5.24 3.61 -7.76
N ASP A 53 -4.01 3.95 -7.39
CA ASP A 53 -2.92 4.18 -8.34
C ASP A 53 -2.60 2.90 -9.14
N GLN A 54 -2.61 1.73 -8.49
CA GLN A 54 -2.43 0.44 -9.17
C GLN A 54 -3.58 0.09 -10.12
N GLN A 55 -4.81 0.54 -9.85
CA GLN A 55 -5.93 0.35 -10.78
C GLN A 55 -5.76 1.27 -12.00
N LEU A 56 -5.37 2.52 -11.79
CA LEU A 56 -5.09 3.46 -12.88
C LEU A 56 -3.97 2.97 -13.80
N GLN A 57 -2.88 2.44 -13.22
CA GLN A 57 -1.77 1.85 -14.00
C GLN A 57 -2.21 0.67 -14.87
N ARG A 58 -3.22 -0.10 -14.43
CA ARG A 58 -3.76 -1.24 -15.19
C ARG A 58 -4.70 -0.80 -16.31
N GLY A 59 -5.37 0.34 -16.18
CA GLY A 59 -6.27 0.91 -17.20
C GLY A 59 -5.58 1.77 -18.25
N ALA A 60 -4.30 2.12 -18.06
CA ALA A 60 -3.54 2.99 -18.95
C ALA A 60 -2.88 2.26 -20.15
N VAL A 61 -3.51 1.19 -20.65
CA VAL A 61 -3.01 0.37 -21.79
C VAL A 61 -3.84 0.64 -23.03
#